data_AF-A0A2N0L2S2-F1
#
_entry.id   AF-A0A2N0L2S2-F1
#
_cell.length_a   1.000
_cell.length_b   1.000
_cell.length_c   1.000
_cell.angle_alpha   90.00
_cell.angle_beta   90.00
_cell.angle_gamma   90.00
#
_symmetry.space_group_name_H-M   'P 1'
#
loop_
_entity.id
_entity.type
_entity.pdbx_description
1 polymer ?
#
loop_
_entity_poly.entity_id
_entity_poly.type
_entity_poly.pdbx_seq_one_letter_code
_entity_poly.pdbx_strand_id
1 'polypeptide(L)'
;MPVRPVFIVHGIGNQKKGEVLTAVVEPWVQFLGKHLGIENVHLEADIRPQTGPAHATITFGDERWEIWEAYWAQSFHPLKDVRVLTWGFSTLLRQTWSIFRGFNYFSKREPYPNPSPFVYHRRPIGWTAWVSDKLVGYLAVTLFVPLYVMSLLAASVFFVLSQLPVGAIQPKLGEVVTKLTEALVQGPGDMAAILLSETRLASMKNELKQLMLSKISSGPAGEPAPERATVIAHSAGATVAFAALSDGSLWDAWDHGMPGPKEISFLTVGSSLNLAWRSDSNHPIWKRGLDPRVRWIDFWARYDPVPHGPAAREMQAEARGRNEGFFESVRVINLDNPFTDHVTYWGNHPEVVSRFALEIAGLSEETVAGAEEADGNLPPEREALVKAVRVALNDIQGHRIRIGAMSLLRAFVPFATLAVVTALDFATPWDTASFLGGPLLEIMLPGEQQINGVVAWLAGVAVIAVALYALWQFVRLWFVEPKLSKDYPALGRGKKLG
;
A
#
# COMPACT_ATOMS: atom_id res chain seq x y z
N MET A 1 26.98 -4.46 18.94
CA MET A 1 25.88 -3.65 18.36
C MET A 1 24.76 -4.60 17.96
N PRO A 2 23.57 -4.55 18.59
CA PRO A 2 22.41 -5.33 18.17
C PRO A 2 22.14 -5.20 16.66
N VAL A 3 22.13 -6.34 15.97
CA VAL A 3 21.75 -6.43 14.55
C VAL A 3 20.26 -6.74 14.45
N ARG A 4 19.53 -5.92 13.70
CA ARG A 4 18.09 -6.07 13.44
C ARG A 4 17.86 -6.49 11.99
N PRO A 5 17.60 -7.78 11.73
CA PRO A 5 17.33 -8.24 10.37
C PRO A 5 15.92 -7.83 9.92
N VAL A 6 15.84 -7.17 8.77
CA VAL A 6 14.59 -6.70 8.15
C VAL A 6 14.49 -7.22 6.71
N PHE A 7 13.37 -7.85 6.39
CA PHE A 7 13.10 -8.40 5.06
C PHE A 7 11.93 -7.63 4.43
N ILE A 8 12.18 -6.97 3.30
CA ILE A 8 11.17 -6.23 2.56
C ILE A 8 10.67 -7.10 1.41
N VAL A 9 9.35 -7.28 1.32
CA VAL A 9 8.69 -8.10 0.30
C VAL A 9 7.80 -7.19 -0.53
N HIS A 10 8.21 -6.95 -1.78
CA HIS A 10 7.54 -6.02 -2.68
C HIS A 10 6.21 -6.56 -3.24
N GLY A 11 5.39 -5.66 -3.77
CA GLY A 11 4.02 -5.95 -4.21
C GLY A 11 3.82 -6.31 -5.68
N ILE A 12 4.79 -6.07 -6.55
CA ILE A 12 4.60 -6.12 -8.01
C ILE A 12 5.48 -7.21 -8.62
N GLY A 13 4.93 -8.02 -9.54
CA GLY A 13 5.63 -9.14 -10.18
C GLY A 13 6.69 -8.73 -11.21
N ASN A 14 6.73 -7.46 -11.62
CA ASN A 14 7.68 -6.90 -12.59
C ASN A 14 8.49 -5.72 -12.02
N GLN A 15 8.68 -5.68 -10.71
CA GLN A 15 9.49 -4.66 -10.05
C GLN A 15 10.95 -4.74 -10.51
N LYS A 16 11.66 -3.61 -10.62
CA LYS A 16 13.12 -3.64 -10.74
C LYS A 16 13.75 -3.88 -9.38
N LYS A 17 14.77 -4.74 -9.35
CA LYS A 17 15.61 -4.98 -8.16
C LYS A 17 16.12 -3.66 -7.56
N GLY A 18 15.93 -3.51 -6.24
CA GLY A 18 16.35 -2.38 -5.41
C GLY A 18 15.37 -1.21 -5.37
N GLU A 19 14.35 -1.19 -6.23
CA GLU A 19 13.42 -0.07 -6.33
C GLU A 19 12.56 0.07 -5.06
N VAL A 20 12.03 -1.04 -4.53
CA VAL A 20 11.28 -0.98 -3.25
C VAL A 20 12.19 -0.66 -2.10
N LEU A 21 13.38 -1.23 -2.07
CA LEU A 21 14.35 -0.96 -1.01
C LEU A 21 14.58 0.56 -0.90
N THR A 22 14.78 1.24 -2.03
CA THR A 22 14.93 2.70 -2.07
C THR A 22 13.66 3.41 -1.59
N ALA A 23 12.49 3.01 -2.10
CA ALA A 23 11.21 3.63 -1.75
C ALA A 23 10.84 3.50 -0.26
N VAL A 24 11.31 2.44 0.40
CA VAL A 24 11.02 2.14 1.82
C VAL A 24 12.09 2.71 2.75
N VAL A 25 13.38 2.51 2.43
CA VAL A 25 14.51 2.88 3.31
C VAL A 25 14.70 4.38 3.37
N GLU A 26 14.54 5.09 2.27
CA GLU A 26 14.75 6.55 2.21
C GLU A 26 13.84 7.30 3.22
N PRO A 27 12.52 7.06 3.27
CA PRO A 27 11.66 7.62 4.32
C PRO A 27 12.08 7.28 5.75
N TRP A 28 12.66 6.10 5.99
CA TRP A 28 13.11 5.71 7.32
C TRP A 28 14.34 6.49 7.74
N VAL A 29 15.31 6.65 6.85
CA VAL A 29 16.51 7.47 7.14
C VAL A 29 16.10 8.93 7.33
N GLN A 30 15.14 9.45 6.55
CA GLN A 30 14.59 10.80 6.77
C GLN A 30 13.89 10.93 8.12
N PHE A 31 13.11 9.92 8.53
CA PHE A 31 12.49 9.87 9.85
C PHE A 31 13.53 9.86 10.97
N LEU A 32 14.50 8.94 10.91
CA LEU A 32 15.56 8.82 11.90
C LEU A 32 16.41 10.09 11.94
N GLY A 33 16.85 10.61 10.79
CA GLY A 33 17.68 11.81 10.71
C GLY A 33 16.97 13.07 11.22
N LYS A 34 15.66 13.20 11.01
CA LYS A 34 14.86 14.30 11.59
C LYS A 34 14.87 14.28 13.12
N HIS A 35 14.79 13.10 13.73
CA HIS A 35 14.59 12.97 15.17
C HIS A 35 15.86 12.70 15.97
N LEU A 36 16.86 12.05 15.36
CA LEU A 36 18.14 11.69 15.98
C LEU A 36 19.28 12.61 15.54
N GLY A 37 19.09 13.46 14.52
CA GLY A 37 20.16 14.21 13.87
C GLY A 37 20.69 13.48 12.64
N ILE A 38 20.90 14.22 11.55
CA ILE A 38 21.30 13.65 10.25
C ILE A 38 22.71 13.05 10.34
N GLU A 39 23.58 13.70 11.11
CA GLU A 39 24.93 13.26 11.41
C GLU A 39 25.02 11.97 12.22
N ASN A 40 23.92 11.58 12.88
CA ASN A 40 23.87 10.39 13.73
C ASN A 40 23.28 9.17 12.99
N VAL A 41 22.86 9.33 11.73
CA VAL A 41 22.23 8.26 10.94
C VAL A 41 23.03 8.05 9.67
N HIS A 42 23.63 6.86 9.54
CA HIS A 42 24.42 6.47 8.39
C HIS A 42 23.67 5.43 7.58
N LEU A 43 23.63 5.63 6.26
CA LEU A 43 23.03 4.70 5.31
C LEU A 43 24.12 4.19 4.37
N GLU A 44 24.29 2.88 4.35
CA GLU A 44 25.04 2.18 3.31
C GLU A 44 24.06 1.34 2.50
N ALA A 45 24.06 1.44 1.17
CA ALA A 45 23.12 0.69 0.35
C ALA A 45 23.76 0.17 -0.94
N ASP A 46 23.49 -1.10 -1.24
CA ASP A 46 23.74 -1.73 -2.52
C ASP A 46 22.39 -2.09 -3.16
N ILE A 47 21.88 -1.17 -3.98
CA ILE A 47 20.56 -1.24 -4.59
C ILE A 47 20.55 -2.17 -5.82
N ARG A 48 21.68 -2.33 -6.51
CA ARG A 48 21.77 -3.14 -7.73
C ARG A 48 22.99 -4.06 -7.72
N PRO A 49 23.08 -4.97 -6.73
CA PRO A 49 24.20 -5.87 -6.65
C PRO A 49 24.17 -6.81 -7.85
N GLN A 50 25.36 -7.12 -8.39
CA GLN A 50 25.50 -8.09 -9.48
C GLN A 50 25.04 -9.48 -9.05
N THR A 51 25.26 -9.85 -7.78
CA THR A 51 24.90 -11.14 -7.20
C THR A 51 24.16 -10.95 -5.87
N GLY A 52 23.22 -11.84 -5.54
CA GLY A 52 22.47 -11.77 -4.27
C GLY A 52 21.35 -10.72 -4.23
N PRO A 53 20.70 -10.50 -3.08
CA PRO A 53 19.59 -9.55 -2.91
C PRO A 53 20.08 -8.10 -2.85
N ALA A 54 19.22 -7.14 -3.20
CA ALA A 54 19.48 -5.73 -2.85
C ALA A 54 19.50 -5.57 -1.32
N HIS A 55 20.38 -4.72 -0.82
CA HIS A 55 20.65 -4.60 0.62
C HIS A 55 20.91 -3.15 1.04
N ALA A 56 20.47 -2.79 2.23
CA ALA A 56 20.81 -1.55 2.89
C ALA A 56 21.10 -1.77 4.37
N THR A 57 22.09 -1.07 4.90
CA THR A 57 22.41 -0.99 6.32
C THR A 57 22.09 0.41 6.80
N ILE A 58 21.27 0.54 7.84
CA ILE A 58 21.12 1.78 8.60
C ILE A 58 21.83 1.61 9.93
N THR A 59 22.78 2.49 10.25
CA THR A 59 23.44 2.53 11.56
C THR A 59 23.19 3.87 12.23
N PHE A 60 22.82 3.81 13.52
CA PHE A 60 22.66 4.99 14.35
C PHE A 60 22.87 4.60 15.81
N GLY A 61 23.73 5.32 16.51
CA GLY A 61 24.10 4.96 17.87
C GLY A 61 24.64 3.52 17.95
N ASP A 62 24.06 2.72 18.85
CA ASP A 62 24.36 1.30 19.04
C ASP A 62 23.35 0.37 18.33
N GLU A 63 22.58 0.85 17.35
CA GLU A 63 21.66 0.01 16.56
C GLU A 63 22.16 -0.12 15.11
N ARG A 64 22.03 -1.35 14.57
CA ARG A 64 22.30 -1.66 13.16
C ARG A 64 21.12 -2.41 12.57
N TRP A 65 20.48 -1.82 11.58
CA TRP A 65 19.39 -2.45 10.85
C TRP A 65 19.92 -2.93 9.51
N GLU A 66 19.83 -4.24 9.28
CA GLU A 66 20.22 -4.87 8.02
C GLU A 66 18.97 -5.21 7.24
N ILE A 67 18.83 -4.62 6.06
CA ILE A 67 17.58 -4.57 5.33
C ILE A 67 17.79 -5.21 3.97
N TRP A 68 17.12 -6.32 3.70
CA TRP A 68 17.20 -7.02 2.43
C TRP A 68 15.87 -7.00 1.69
N GLU A 69 15.94 -6.83 0.37
CA GLU A 69 14.79 -7.03 -0.50
C GLU A 69 14.66 -8.51 -0.90
N ALA A 70 13.52 -9.11 -0.57
CA ALA A 70 13.11 -10.39 -1.13
C ALA A 70 12.58 -10.18 -2.54
N TYR A 71 13.50 -10.20 -3.52
CA TYR A 71 13.21 -9.95 -4.93
C TYR A 71 12.54 -11.16 -5.62
N TRP A 72 11.30 -11.45 -5.25
CA TRP A 72 10.55 -12.58 -5.80
C TRP A 72 10.04 -12.34 -7.23
N ALA A 73 10.10 -11.10 -7.74
CA ALA A 73 9.76 -10.79 -9.13
C ALA A 73 10.58 -11.61 -10.15
N GLN A 74 11.81 -12.03 -9.81
CA GLN A 74 12.59 -12.90 -10.70
C GLN A 74 11.96 -14.28 -10.94
N SER A 75 11.15 -14.74 -9.98
CA SER A 75 10.47 -16.04 -9.99
C SER A 75 9.02 -15.90 -10.46
N PHE A 76 8.61 -14.67 -10.81
CA PHE A 76 7.27 -14.39 -11.28
C PHE A 76 7.16 -14.73 -12.77
N HIS A 77 6.17 -15.56 -13.08
CA HIS A 77 5.79 -15.84 -14.45
C HIS A 77 4.35 -15.38 -14.65
N PRO A 78 4.06 -14.48 -15.61
CA PRO A 78 2.70 -14.03 -15.86
C PRO A 78 1.82 -15.21 -16.29
N LEU A 79 0.53 -15.14 -15.97
CA LEU A 79 -0.47 -16.03 -16.55
C LEU A 79 -0.73 -15.63 -18.01
N LYS A 80 -1.28 -16.56 -18.79
CA LYS A 80 -1.82 -16.21 -20.11
C LYS A 80 -2.93 -15.17 -19.95
N ASP A 81 -2.94 -14.17 -20.82
CA ASP A 81 -3.84 -13.01 -20.76
C ASP A 81 -5.30 -13.42 -20.59
N VAL A 82 -5.78 -14.41 -21.34
CA VAL A 82 -7.17 -14.90 -21.24
C VAL A 82 -7.51 -15.39 -19.84
N ARG A 83 -6.59 -16.07 -19.15
CA ARG A 83 -6.81 -16.52 -17.77
C ARG A 83 -6.81 -15.35 -16.79
N VAL A 84 -5.89 -14.39 -16.96
CA VAL A 84 -5.87 -13.16 -16.15
C VAL A 84 -7.17 -12.41 -16.31
N LEU A 85 -7.64 -12.23 -17.53
CA LEU A 85 -8.85 -11.47 -17.83
C LEU A 85 -10.10 -12.20 -17.31
N THR A 86 -10.19 -13.52 -17.46
CA THR A 86 -11.31 -14.31 -16.91
C THR A 86 -11.35 -14.24 -15.39
N TRP A 87 -10.19 -14.41 -14.74
CA TRP A 87 -10.07 -14.27 -13.29
C TRP A 87 -10.39 -12.84 -12.84
N GLY A 88 -9.81 -11.85 -13.52
CA GLY A 88 -9.98 -10.43 -13.24
C GLY A 88 -11.45 -10.03 -13.32
N PHE A 89 -12.15 -10.44 -14.36
CA PHE A 89 -13.59 -10.20 -14.52
C PHE A 89 -14.41 -10.86 -13.41
N SER A 90 -14.15 -12.14 -13.08
CA SER A 90 -14.80 -12.83 -11.96
C SER A 90 -14.55 -12.12 -10.63
N THR A 91 -13.31 -11.71 -10.38
CA THR A 91 -12.92 -10.96 -9.18
C THR A 91 -13.61 -9.60 -9.13
N LEU A 92 -13.68 -8.88 -10.25
CA LEU A 92 -14.32 -7.57 -10.36
C LEU A 92 -15.83 -7.65 -10.08
N LEU A 93 -16.52 -8.67 -10.62
CA LEU A 93 -17.92 -8.95 -10.29
C LEU A 93 -18.12 -9.25 -8.79
N ARG A 94 -17.27 -10.10 -8.21
CA ARG A 94 -17.32 -10.41 -6.76
C ARG A 94 -17.00 -9.19 -5.90
N GLN A 95 -16.07 -8.35 -6.34
CA GLN A 95 -15.66 -7.14 -5.62
C GLN A 95 -16.71 -6.04 -5.69
N THR A 96 -17.49 -5.95 -6.76
CA THR A 96 -18.62 -5.00 -6.87
C THR A 96 -19.53 -5.13 -5.64
N TRP A 97 -19.84 -6.37 -5.25
CA TRP A 97 -20.63 -6.64 -4.04
C TRP A 97 -19.92 -6.22 -2.74
N SER A 98 -18.58 -6.33 -2.71
CA SER A 98 -17.79 -5.91 -1.56
C SER A 98 -17.78 -4.39 -1.35
N ILE A 99 -17.89 -3.59 -2.42
CA ILE A 99 -18.04 -2.12 -2.32
C ILE A 99 -19.35 -1.79 -1.59
N PHE A 100 -20.46 -2.42 -1.98
CA PHE A 100 -21.75 -2.24 -1.32
C PHE A 100 -21.74 -2.75 0.13
N ARG A 101 -21.08 -3.88 0.42
CA ARG A 101 -20.90 -4.36 1.81
C ARG A 101 -20.03 -3.41 2.63
N GLY A 102 -18.93 -2.92 2.08
CA GLY A 102 -18.03 -1.96 2.72
C GLY A 102 -18.76 -0.65 3.02
N PHE A 103 -19.60 -0.19 2.11
CA PHE A 103 -20.50 0.94 2.35
C PHE A 103 -21.47 0.70 3.50
N ASN A 104 -22.08 -0.49 3.58
CA ASN A 104 -22.93 -0.86 4.72
C ASN A 104 -22.13 -0.97 6.04
N TYR A 105 -20.86 -1.35 5.96
CA TYR A 105 -19.96 -1.31 7.13
C TYR A 105 -19.65 0.14 7.54
N PHE A 106 -19.42 1.04 6.58
CA PHE A 106 -19.29 2.47 6.87
C PHE A 106 -20.57 3.07 7.43
N SER A 107 -21.75 2.63 6.98
CA SER A 107 -23.05 3.13 7.42
C SER A 107 -23.30 2.80 8.89
N LYS A 108 -22.96 1.58 9.31
CA LYS A 108 -23.10 1.09 10.69
C LYS A 108 -22.03 1.72 11.58
N ARG A 109 -22.47 2.30 12.70
CA ARG A 109 -21.60 2.55 13.86
C ARG A 109 -21.29 1.19 14.48
N GLU A 110 -20.45 0.37 13.85
CA GLU A 110 -19.82 -0.67 14.66
C GLU A 110 -18.91 0.07 15.65
N PRO A 111 -19.14 -0.05 16.97
CA PRO A 111 -18.13 0.36 17.93
C PRO A 111 -16.90 -0.44 17.56
N TYR A 112 -15.86 0.24 17.06
CA TYR A 112 -14.63 -0.43 16.71
C TYR A 112 -14.18 -1.20 17.95
N PRO A 113 -13.97 -2.53 17.85
CA PRO A 113 -13.67 -3.35 19.00
C PRO A 113 -12.40 -2.83 19.69
N ASN A 114 -12.54 -2.65 21.02
CA ASN A 114 -11.61 -2.25 22.09
C ASN A 114 -10.47 -1.26 21.77
N PRO A 115 -10.16 -0.31 22.67
CA PRO A 115 -8.94 0.48 22.56
C PRO A 115 -7.74 -0.48 22.64
N SER A 116 -7.09 -0.72 21.51
CA SER A 116 -5.78 -1.36 21.50
C SER A 116 -4.75 -0.41 22.15
N PRO A 117 -3.63 -0.91 22.67
CA PRO A 117 -2.64 -0.16 23.46
C PRO A 117 -2.07 1.10 22.78
N PHE A 118 -1.37 1.95 23.55
CA PHE A 118 -0.99 3.34 23.20
C PHE A 118 -0.43 3.53 21.77
N VAL A 119 0.41 2.61 21.29
CA VAL A 119 1.04 2.72 19.96
C VAL A 119 0.04 2.41 18.86
N TYR A 120 -0.88 1.47 19.06
CA TYR A 120 -1.93 1.11 18.11
C TYR A 120 -3.28 1.79 18.40
N HIS A 121 -3.30 2.68 19.39
CA HIS A 121 -4.50 3.26 19.93
C HIS A 121 -5.33 3.96 18.85
N ARG A 122 -6.54 3.46 18.68
CA ARG A 122 -7.50 4.02 17.74
C ARG A 122 -8.11 5.27 18.36
N ARG A 123 -7.49 6.43 18.12
CA ARG A 123 -8.08 7.72 18.55
C ARG A 123 -9.51 7.83 17.97
N PRO A 124 -10.54 8.08 18.79
CA PRO A 124 -11.91 8.17 18.31
C PRO A 124 -12.02 9.30 17.29
N ILE A 125 -12.73 9.02 16.21
CA ILE A 125 -13.03 10.02 15.18
C ILE A 125 -14.00 11.02 15.84
N GLY A 126 -13.58 12.27 15.99
CA GLY A 126 -14.46 13.33 16.47
C GLY A 126 -15.71 13.46 15.59
N TRP A 127 -16.81 13.97 16.15
CA TRP A 127 -18.09 14.10 15.43
C TRP A 127 -17.96 14.78 14.06
N THR A 128 -17.15 15.83 13.94
CA THR A 128 -16.91 16.55 12.68
C THR A 128 -16.26 15.67 11.62
N ALA A 129 -15.22 14.91 12.00
CA ALA A 129 -14.57 13.96 11.11
C ALA A 129 -15.52 12.81 10.73
N TRP A 130 -16.41 12.39 11.63
CA TRP A 130 -17.45 11.41 11.32
C TRP A 130 -18.46 11.94 10.28
N VAL A 131 -18.97 13.16 10.44
CA VAL A 131 -19.87 13.79 9.46
C VAL A 131 -19.16 13.95 8.11
N SER A 132 -17.93 14.44 8.13
CA SER A 132 -17.07 14.54 6.93
C SER A 132 -16.91 13.17 6.26
N ASP A 133 -16.61 12.12 7.03
CA ASP A 133 -16.44 10.75 6.54
C ASP A 133 -17.71 10.21 5.88
N LYS A 134 -18.88 10.59 6.39
CA LYS A 134 -20.18 10.26 5.79
C LYS A 134 -20.39 11.04 4.51
N LEU A 135 -20.28 12.37 4.54
CA LEU A 135 -20.53 13.21 3.36
C LEU A 135 -19.57 12.86 2.22
N VAL A 136 -18.27 12.83 2.49
CA VAL A 136 -17.24 12.46 1.52
C VAL A 136 -17.39 10.99 1.13
N GLY A 137 -17.66 10.09 2.08
CA GLY A 137 -17.86 8.67 1.78
C GLY A 137 -19.07 8.40 0.88
N TYR A 138 -20.22 9.02 1.16
CA TYR A 138 -21.42 8.94 0.35
C TYR A 138 -21.19 9.54 -1.04
N LEU A 139 -20.56 10.71 -1.12
CA LEU A 139 -20.23 11.34 -2.40
C LEU A 139 -19.26 10.47 -3.20
N ALA A 140 -18.19 9.98 -2.57
CA ALA A 140 -17.24 9.07 -3.19
C ALA A 140 -17.96 7.83 -3.69
N VAL A 141 -18.78 7.16 -2.89
CA VAL A 141 -19.53 5.97 -3.35
C VAL A 141 -20.48 6.32 -4.50
N THR A 142 -21.18 7.44 -4.43
CA THR A 142 -22.13 7.88 -5.46
C THR A 142 -21.44 8.19 -6.78
N LEU A 143 -20.19 8.68 -6.77
CA LEU A 143 -19.40 8.96 -7.97
C LEU A 143 -18.60 7.73 -8.45
N PHE A 144 -17.97 7.02 -7.52
CA PHE A 144 -17.11 5.88 -7.81
C PHE A 144 -17.90 4.64 -8.21
N VAL A 145 -19.10 4.39 -7.68
CA VAL A 145 -19.87 3.21 -8.10
C VAL A 145 -20.25 3.28 -9.58
N PRO A 146 -20.84 4.39 -10.09
CA PRO A 146 -21.08 4.54 -11.53
C PRO A 146 -19.79 4.50 -12.34
N LEU A 147 -18.73 5.20 -11.91
CA LEU A 147 -17.45 5.17 -12.62
C LEU A 147 -16.88 3.76 -12.69
N TYR A 148 -16.95 3.01 -11.59
CA TYR A 148 -16.52 1.62 -11.50
C TYR A 148 -17.36 0.71 -12.38
N VAL A 149 -18.69 0.87 -12.42
CA VAL A 149 -19.58 0.15 -13.34
C VAL A 149 -19.23 0.47 -14.80
N MET A 150 -18.97 1.74 -15.12
CA MET A 150 -18.54 2.16 -16.45
C MET A 150 -17.17 1.59 -16.81
N SER A 151 -16.22 1.57 -15.87
CA SER A 151 -14.92 0.91 -16.04
C SER A 151 -15.07 -0.60 -16.24
N LEU A 152 -15.99 -1.24 -15.52
CA LEU A 152 -16.38 -2.65 -15.68
C LEU A 152 -16.92 -2.92 -17.09
N LEU A 153 -17.85 -2.09 -17.56
CA LEU A 153 -18.42 -2.19 -18.90
C LEU A 153 -17.36 -1.97 -19.97
N ALA A 154 -16.54 -0.93 -19.83
CA ALA A 154 -15.43 -0.65 -20.72
C ALA A 154 -14.45 -1.82 -20.75
N ALA A 155 -14.01 -2.33 -19.59
CA ALA A 155 -13.13 -3.48 -19.49
C ALA A 155 -13.74 -4.74 -20.12
N SER A 156 -15.06 -4.94 -20.00
CA SER A 156 -15.78 -6.05 -20.64
C SER A 156 -15.79 -5.93 -22.15
N VAL A 157 -16.06 -4.73 -22.68
CA VAL A 157 -16.00 -4.44 -24.12
C VAL A 157 -14.57 -4.66 -24.62
N PHE A 158 -13.58 -4.12 -23.93
CA PHE A 158 -12.17 -4.33 -24.26
C PHE A 158 -11.78 -5.80 -24.22
N PHE A 159 -12.26 -6.57 -23.24
CA PHE A 159 -12.04 -8.00 -23.16
C PHE A 159 -12.59 -8.73 -24.38
N VAL A 160 -13.84 -8.45 -24.77
CA VAL A 160 -14.45 -9.05 -25.97
C VAL A 160 -13.68 -8.66 -27.22
N LEU A 161 -13.33 -7.37 -27.36
CA LEU A 161 -12.54 -6.88 -28.49
C LEU A 161 -11.14 -7.52 -28.54
N SER A 162 -10.52 -7.78 -27.38
CA SER A 162 -9.19 -8.40 -27.33
C SER A 162 -9.21 -9.88 -27.72
N GLN A 163 -10.38 -10.54 -27.68
CA GLN A 163 -10.54 -11.92 -28.19
C GLN A 163 -10.76 -11.95 -29.72
N LEU A 164 -11.15 -10.83 -30.32
CA LEU A 164 -11.31 -10.72 -31.76
C LEU A 164 -9.94 -10.45 -32.42
N PRO A 165 -9.71 -10.89 -33.67
CA PRO A 165 -8.49 -10.58 -34.41
C PRO A 165 -8.50 -9.12 -34.92
N VAL A 166 -8.75 -8.14 -34.03
CA VAL A 166 -8.90 -6.72 -34.38
C VAL A 166 -7.63 -6.18 -35.03
N GLY A 167 -6.45 -6.67 -34.65
CA GLY A 167 -5.19 -6.31 -35.30
C GLY A 167 -5.12 -6.69 -36.79
N ALA A 168 -5.87 -7.71 -37.22
CA ALA A 168 -5.98 -8.07 -38.64
C ALA A 168 -6.90 -7.12 -39.42
N ILE A 169 -7.81 -6.42 -38.73
CA ILE A 169 -8.80 -5.51 -39.33
C ILE A 169 -8.32 -4.05 -39.24
N GLN A 170 -7.76 -3.64 -38.09
CA GLN A 170 -7.31 -2.27 -37.82
C GLN A 170 -6.08 -2.26 -36.88
N PRO A 171 -4.85 -2.18 -37.43
CA PRO A 171 -3.61 -2.29 -36.65
C PRO A 171 -3.49 -1.29 -35.49
N LYS A 172 -3.92 -0.03 -35.71
CA LYS A 172 -3.86 1.02 -34.68
C LYS A 172 -4.76 0.73 -33.47
N LEU A 173 -5.95 0.18 -33.70
CA LEU A 173 -6.87 -0.19 -32.63
C LEU A 173 -6.31 -1.39 -31.85
N GLY A 174 -5.69 -2.34 -32.56
CA GLY A 174 -4.96 -3.45 -31.93
C GLY A 174 -3.88 -2.99 -30.96
N GLU A 175 -3.05 -2.01 -31.34
CA GLU A 175 -2.01 -1.46 -30.45
C GLU A 175 -2.57 -0.84 -29.17
N VAL A 176 -3.67 -0.07 -29.28
CA VAL A 176 -4.35 0.54 -28.12
C VAL A 176 -4.94 -0.52 -27.20
N VAL A 177 -5.62 -1.52 -27.75
CA VAL A 177 -6.19 -2.64 -26.98
C VAL A 177 -5.09 -3.42 -26.27
N THR A 178 -3.96 -3.67 -26.93
CA THR A 178 -2.81 -4.34 -26.30
C THR A 178 -2.26 -3.53 -25.14
N LYS A 179 -1.99 -2.23 -25.31
CA LYS A 179 -1.48 -1.36 -24.23
C LYS A 179 -2.43 -1.28 -23.04
N LEU A 180 -3.74 -1.20 -23.29
CA LEU A 180 -4.76 -1.19 -22.25
C LEU A 180 -4.85 -2.56 -21.55
N THR A 181 -4.75 -3.65 -22.30
CA THR A 181 -4.75 -5.00 -21.75
C THR A 181 -3.51 -5.22 -20.89
N GLU A 182 -2.33 -4.81 -21.35
CA GLU A 182 -1.08 -4.85 -20.57
C GLU A 182 -1.22 -4.06 -19.27
N ALA A 183 -1.80 -2.85 -19.31
CA ALA A 183 -2.04 -2.03 -18.12
C ALA A 183 -3.06 -2.66 -17.15
N LEU A 184 -4.10 -3.34 -17.65
CA LEU A 184 -5.11 -4.03 -16.83
C LEU A 184 -4.59 -5.38 -16.28
N VAL A 185 -3.73 -6.06 -17.03
CA VAL A 185 -3.10 -7.32 -16.63
C VAL A 185 -2.02 -7.06 -15.58
N GLN A 186 -1.27 -5.97 -15.70
CA GLN A 186 -0.31 -5.52 -14.69
C GLN A 186 -1.05 -5.11 -13.41
N GLY A 187 -0.83 -5.86 -12.32
CA GLY A 187 -1.49 -5.67 -11.03
C GLY A 187 -2.47 -6.79 -10.69
N PRO A 188 -3.73 -6.78 -11.15
CA PRO A 188 -4.67 -7.88 -10.91
C PRO A 188 -4.16 -9.23 -11.43
N GLY A 189 -3.48 -9.25 -12.57
CA GLY A 189 -2.88 -10.46 -13.13
C GLY A 189 -1.79 -11.07 -12.26
N ASP A 190 -1.08 -10.26 -11.48
CA ASP A 190 -0.06 -10.73 -10.55
C ASP A 190 -0.69 -11.55 -9.43
N MET A 191 -1.81 -11.07 -8.87
CA MET A 191 -2.57 -11.82 -7.86
C MET A 191 -3.13 -13.12 -8.42
N ALA A 192 -3.68 -13.08 -9.64
CA ALA A 192 -4.15 -14.28 -10.30
C ALA A 192 -3.00 -15.30 -10.45
N ALA A 193 -1.82 -14.85 -10.87
CA ALA A 193 -0.66 -15.70 -11.06
C ALA A 193 -0.13 -16.28 -9.74
N ILE A 194 -0.20 -15.52 -8.65
CA ILE A 194 0.13 -15.95 -7.29
C ILE A 194 -0.83 -17.05 -6.81
N LEU A 195 -2.14 -16.87 -7.02
CA LEU A 195 -3.14 -17.74 -6.41
C LEU A 195 -3.49 -18.97 -7.25
N LEU A 196 -3.45 -18.85 -8.59
CA LEU A 196 -3.89 -19.92 -9.48
C LEU A 196 -2.78 -20.93 -9.81
N SER A 197 -1.56 -20.74 -9.33
CA SER A 197 -0.41 -21.58 -9.65
C SER A 197 0.44 -21.87 -8.43
N GLU A 198 0.18 -23.01 -7.78
CA GLU A 198 0.92 -23.45 -6.58
C GLU A 198 2.43 -23.51 -6.82
N THR A 199 2.88 -23.93 -8.01
CA THR A 199 4.30 -23.97 -8.37
C THR A 199 4.95 -22.59 -8.40
N ARG A 200 4.26 -21.56 -8.88
CA ARG A 200 4.76 -20.19 -8.91
C ARG A 200 4.81 -19.63 -7.50
N LEU A 201 3.73 -19.82 -6.72
CA LEU A 201 3.71 -19.42 -5.33
C LEU A 201 4.81 -20.10 -4.51
N ALA A 202 5.03 -21.40 -4.76
CA ALA A 202 6.12 -22.15 -4.14
C ALA A 202 7.50 -21.55 -4.47
N SER A 203 7.73 -21.16 -5.73
CA SER A 203 8.96 -20.48 -6.12
C SER A 203 9.10 -19.12 -5.44
N MET A 204 8.07 -18.28 -5.47
CA MET A 204 8.09 -16.93 -4.89
C MET A 204 8.31 -16.95 -3.37
N LYS A 205 7.61 -17.84 -2.64
CA LYS A 205 7.82 -17.97 -1.19
C LYS A 205 9.19 -18.54 -0.84
N ASN A 206 9.76 -19.39 -1.72
CA ASN A 206 11.09 -19.94 -1.50
C ASN A 206 12.18 -18.87 -1.59
N GLU A 207 12.03 -17.84 -2.42
CA GLU A 207 12.96 -16.70 -2.45
C GLU A 207 13.08 -16.02 -1.09
N LEU A 208 11.94 -15.70 -0.45
CA LEU A 208 11.95 -15.13 0.90
C LEU A 208 12.51 -16.12 1.93
N LYS A 209 12.09 -17.38 1.88
CA LYS A 209 12.57 -18.42 2.80
C LYS A 209 14.09 -18.57 2.74
N GLN A 210 14.66 -18.74 1.55
CA GLN A 210 16.11 -18.89 1.36
C GLN A 210 16.86 -17.63 1.79
N LEU A 211 16.32 -16.45 1.48
CA LEU A 211 16.90 -15.19 1.94
C LEU A 211 16.96 -15.14 3.47
N MET A 212 15.85 -15.40 4.16
CA MET A 212 15.79 -15.41 5.63
C MET A 212 16.75 -16.43 6.24
N LEU A 213 16.71 -17.68 5.77
CA LEU A 213 17.59 -18.75 6.25
C LEU A 213 19.07 -18.40 6.03
N SER A 214 19.42 -17.83 4.88
CA SER A 214 20.81 -17.46 4.58
C SER A 214 21.31 -16.32 5.46
N LYS A 215 20.50 -15.28 5.72
CA LYS A 215 20.95 -14.06 6.42
C LYS A 215 20.93 -14.18 7.93
N ILE A 216 19.94 -14.88 8.47
CA ILE A 216 19.87 -15.14 9.90
C ILE A 216 20.99 -16.09 10.32
N SER A 217 21.34 -17.07 9.49
CA SER A 217 22.39 -18.05 9.80
C SER A 217 23.81 -17.55 9.51
N SER A 218 23.97 -16.49 8.71
CA SER A 218 25.28 -15.96 8.32
C SER A 218 25.86 -14.91 9.29
N GLY A 219 25.30 -14.78 10.49
CA GLY A 219 25.87 -13.92 11.52
C GLY A 219 27.36 -14.26 11.78
N PRO A 220 28.20 -13.29 12.17
CA PRO A 220 29.58 -13.55 12.53
C PRO A 220 29.69 -14.72 13.51
N ALA A 221 30.64 -15.63 13.28
CA ALA A 221 30.81 -16.80 14.13
C ALA A 221 31.00 -16.37 15.60
N GLY A 222 30.08 -16.78 16.47
CA GLY A 222 30.10 -16.43 17.90
C GLY A 222 29.15 -15.30 18.30
N GLU A 223 28.47 -14.63 17.37
CA GLU A 223 27.38 -13.71 17.72
C GLU A 223 26.08 -14.49 18.02
N PRO A 224 25.32 -14.09 19.05
CA PRO A 224 24.04 -14.70 19.36
C PRO A 224 23.04 -14.45 18.23
N ALA A 225 22.13 -15.40 18.02
CA ALA A 225 21.02 -15.24 17.10
C ALA A 225 20.26 -13.93 17.41
N PRO A 226 19.81 -13.18 16.38
CA PRO A 226 19.00 -12.00 16.61
C PRO A 226 17.72 -12.41 17.34
N GLU A 227 17.34 -11.72 18.42
CA GLU A 227 16.14 -12.11 19.18
C GLU A 227 14.85 -12.00 18.35
N ARG A 228 14.81 -11.02 17.44
CA ARG A 228 13.66 -10.69 16.60
C ARG A 228 14.12 -10.41 15.17
N ALA A 229 13.32 -10.84 14.20
CA ALA A 229 13.39 -10.39 12.82
C ALA A 229 12.10 -9.67 12.42
N THR A 230 12.17 -8.79 11.42
CA THR A 230 10.99 -8.11 10.88
C THR A 230 10.80 -8.45 9.40
N VAL A 231 9.60 -8.82 9.01
CA VAL A 231 9.19 -8.99 7.61
C VAL A 231 8.16 -7.93 7.28
N ILE A 232 8.48 -7.02 6.36
CA ILE A 232 7.58 -5.96 5.91
C ILE A 232 7.13 -6.26 4.49
N ALA A 233 5.83 -6.48 4.33
CA ALA A 233 5.28 -6.96 3.08
C ALA A 233 4.18 -6.03 2.55
N HIS A 234 4.34 -5.59 1.31
CA HIS A 234 3.42 -4.66 0.67
C HIS A 234 2.58 -5.34 -0.39
N SER A 235 1.29 -5.02 -0.47
CA SER A 235 0.41 -5.47 -1.55
C SER A 235 0.48 -6.99 -1.79
N ALA A 236 0.87 -7.47 -2.99
CA ALA A 236 1.03 -8.89 -3.31
C ALA A 236 2.10 -9.60 -2.50
N GLY A 237 3.14 -8.87 -2.12
CA GLY A 237 4.20 -9.34 -1.26
C GLY A 237 3.67 -9.83 0.08
N ALA A 238 2.56 -9.26 0.58
CA ALA A 238 1.91 -9.76 1.80
C ALA A 238 1.40 -11.20 1.64
N THR A 239 0.86 -11.56 0.48
CA THR A 239 0.42 -12.94 0.19
C THR A 239 1.60 -13.89 0.06
N VAL A 240 2.67 -13.47 -0.61
CA VAL A 240 3.91 -14.27 -0.74
C VAL A 240 4.58 -14.47 0.62
N ALA A 241 4.69 -13.40 1.41
CA ALA A 241 5.26 -13.43 2.75
C ALA A 241 4.45 -14.31 3.70
N PHE A 242 3.12 -14.17 3.69
CA PHE A 242 2.23 -15.05 4.45
C PHE A 242 2.43 -16.51 4.08
N ALA A 243 2.51 -16.83 2.78
CA ALA A 243 2.72 -18.20 2.30
C ALA A 243 4.09 -18.77 2.70
N ALA A 244 5.12 -17.92 2.81
CA ALA A 244 6.45 -18.31 3.30
C ALA A 244 6.47 -18.53 4.82
N LEU A 245 5.88 -17.61 5.58
CA LEU A 245 5.81 -17.67 7.05
C LEU A 245 4.84 -18.74 7.56
N SER A 246 3.91 -19.21 6.71
CA SER A 246 3.04 -20.36 7.00
C SER A 246 3.64 -21.70 6.54
N ASP A 247 4.87 -21.72 6.02
CA ASP A 247 5.52 -22.94 5.55
C ASP A 247 6.29 -23.62 6.68
N GLY A 248 5.82 -24.80 7.12
CA GLY A 248 6.47 -25.59 8.17
C GLY A 248 7.96 -25.84 7.93
N SER A 249 8.39 -25.96 6.67
CA SER A 249 9.82 -26.21 6.37
C SER A 249 10.75 -25.04 6.71
N LEU A 250 10.24 -23.81 6.80
CA LEU A 250 11.01 -22.67 7.29
C LEU A 250 11.30 -22.85 8.79
N TRP A 251 10.27 -23.22 9.54
CA TRP A 251 10.31 -23.39 10.99
C TRP A 251 11.11 -24.63 11.38
N ASP A 252 10.91 -25.74 10.67
CA ASP A 252 11.71 -26.95 10.83
C ASP A 252 13.21 -26.65 10.68
N ALA A 253 13.60 -25.82 9.70
CA ALA A 253 15.00 -25.46 9.49
C ALA A 253 15.58 -24.64 10.66
N TRP A 254 14.79 -23.79 11.30
CA TRP A 254 15.20 -23.07 12.51
C TRP A 254 15.26 -23.97 13.74
N ASP A 255 14.29 -24.87 13.89
CA ASP A 255 14.23 -25.76 15.06
C ASP A 255 15.33 -26.85 15.01
N HIS A 256 15.78 -27.27 13.82
CA HIS A 256 16.83 -28.28 13.64
C HIS A 256 18.27 -27.72 13.60
N GLY A 257 18.52 -26.62 14.32
CA GLY A 257 19.88 -26.20 14.66
C GLY A 257 20.43 -25.02 13.86
N MET A 258 19.60 -24.29 13.11
CA MET A 258 19.98 -22.95 12.65
C MET A 258 19.54 -21.92 13.68
N PRO A 259 20.44 -21.13 14.28
CA PRO A 259 20.08 -20.11 15.26
C PRO A 259 19.14 -19.07 14.63
N GLY A 260 17.83 -19.28 14.79
CA GLY A 260 16.77 -18.44 14.26
C GLY A 260 16.32 -17.36 15.25
N PRO A 261 15.60 -16.32 14.78
CA PRO A 261 14.96 -15.39 15.68
C PRO A 261 13.89 -16.10 16.51
N LYS A 262 13.76 -15.69 17.77
CA LYS A 262 12.71 -16.19 18.65
C LYS A 262 11.33 -15.71 18.22
N GLU A 263 11.30 -14.56 17.55
CA GLU A 263 10.06 -13.89 17.14
C GLU A 263 10.20 -13.20 15.78
N ILE A 264 9.11 -13.15 15.02
CA ILE A 264 9.03 -12.43 13.75
C ILE A 264 7.89 -11.42 13.79
N SER A 265 8.21 -10.13 13.67
CA SER A 265 7.20 -9.10 13.39
C SER A 265 6.86 -9.13 11.91
N PHE A 266 5.66 -9.60 11.57
CA PHE A 266 5.14 -9.63 10.20
C PHE A 266 4.22 -8.42 9.97
N LEU A 267 4.77 -7.39 9.32
CA LEU A 267 4.09 -6.12 9.07
C LEU A 267 3.52 -6.13 7.65
N THR A 268 2.20 -6.22 7.50
CA THR A 268 1.55 -6.12 6.19
C THR A 268 1.06 -4.71 5.94
N VAL A 269 1.24 -4.21 4.71
CA VAL A 269 0.94 -2.82 4.35
C VAL A 269 0.16 -2.80 3.05
N GLY A 270 -1.06 -2.24 3.08
CA GLY A 270 -1.93 -2.26 1.89
C GLY A 270 -2.17 -3.68 1.40
N SER A 271 -2.37 -4.62 2.33
CA SER A 271 -2.25 -6.06 2.10
C SER A 271 -3.23 -6.62 1.07
N SER A 272 -2.76 -7.49 0.18
CA SER A 272 -3.61 -8.25 -0.75
C SER A 272 -4.26 -9.49 -0.14
N LEU A 273 -4.02 -9.79 1.15
CA LEU A 273 -4.52 -11.02 1.78
C LEU A 273 -6.05 -11.14 1.72
N ASN A 274 -6.78 -10.03 1.88
CA ASN A 274 -8.23 -10.02 1.72
C ASN A 274 -8.68 -10.40 0.30
N LEU A 275 -7.95 -9.94 -0.71
CA LEU A 275 -8.21 -10.28 -2.10
C LEU A 275 -7.94 -11.77 -2.34
N ALA A 276 -6.82 -12.27 -1.83
CA ALA A 276 -6.45 -13.68 -1.92
C ALA A 276 -7.49 -14.59 -1.25
N TRP A 277 -7.88 -14.28 -0.01
CA TRP A 277 -8.87 -15.03 0.76
C TRP A 277 -10.24 -15.06 0.08
N ARG A 278 -10.70 -13.93 -0.47
CA ARG A 278 -12.00 -13.88 -1.18
C ARG A 278 -11.97 -14.57 -2.54
N SER A 279 -10.79 -14.68 -3.14
CA SER A 279 -10.62 -15.38 -4.41
C SER A 279 -10.74 -16.88 -4.21
N ASP A 280 -10.06 -17.42 -3.21
CA ASP A 280 -10.11 -18.82 -2.80
C ASP A 280 -9.78 -18.99 -1.30
N SER A 281 -10.82 -19.03 -0.46
CA SER A 281 -10.68 -19.25 0.99
C SER A 281 -10.33 -20.69 1.35
N ASN A 282 -10.46 -21.62 0.40
CA ASN A 282 -10.11 -23.03 0.59
C ASN A 282 -8.66 -23.33 0.20
N HIS A 283 -7.94 -22.33 -0.34
CA HIS A 283 -6.56 -22.47 -0.79
C HIS A 283 -5.66 -23.03 0.34
N PRO A 284 -4.77 -23.99 0.07
CA PRO A 284 -3.98 -24.66 1.11
C PRO A 284 -3.14 -23.75 2.01
N ILE A 285 -2.79 -22.53 1.55
CA ILE A 285 -2.02 -21.57 2.37
C ILE A 285 -2.74 -21.18 3.65
N TRP A 286 -4.07 -21.10 3.63
CA TRP A 286 -4.85 -20.66 4.79
C TRP A 286 -4.94 -21.74 5.86
N LYS A 287 -4.93 -23.01 5.45
CA LYS A 287 -5.05 -24.16 6.36
C LYS A 287 -3.78 -24.42 7.17
N ARG A 288 -2.65 -23.82 6.78
CA ARG A 288 -1.38 -23.99 7.47
C ARG A 288 -1.28 -23.12 8.72
N GLY A 289 -1.91 -21.94 8.70
CA GLY A 289 -1.73 -20.93 9.74
C GLY A 289 -0.31 -20.37 9.80
N LEU A 290 -0.15 -19.26 10.51
CA LEU A 290 1.15 -18.71 10.88
C LEU A 290 1.67 -19.44 12.12
N ASP A 291 2.99 -19.60 12.21
CA ASP A 291 3.64 -20.10 13.42
C ASP A 291 3.39 -19.14 14.60
N PRO A 292 3.22 -19.64 15.84
CA PRO A 292 2.99 -18.80 17.03
C PRO A 292 4.07 -17.73 17.29
N ARG A 293 5.29 -17.91 16.76
CA ARG A 293 6.38 -16.93 16.82
C ARG A 293 6.15 -15.71 15.92
N VAL A 294 5.15 -15.75 15.02
CA VAL A 294 4.82 -14.65 14.12
C VAL A 294 3.82 -13.70 14.78
N ARG A 295 4.23 -12.44 14.94
CA ARG A 295 3.36 -11.33 15.32
C ARG A 295 2.87 -10.61 14.08
N TRP A 296 1.62 -10.82 13.70
CA TRP A 296 1.07 -10.20 12.50
C TRP A 296 0.44 -8.84 12.81
N ILE A 297 0.96 -7.78 12.20
CA ILE A 297 0.45 -6.41 12.32
C ILE A 297 0.04 -5.92 10.93
N ASP A 298 -1.26 -5.69 10.72
CA ASP A 298 -1.84 -5.33 9.44
C ASP A 298 -2.17 -3.85 9.34
N PHE A 299 -1.39 -3.11 8.55
CA PHE A 299 -1.59 -1.71 8.23
C PHE A 299 -2.44 -1.54 6.98
N TRP A 300 -3.58 -0.85 7.11
CA TRP A 300 -4.47 -0.56 5.99
C TRP A 300 -5.00 0.87 6.06
N ALA A 301 -5.24 1.46 4.89
CA ALA A 301 -5.82 2.79 4.76
C ALA A 301 -7.26 2.65 4.27
N ARG A 302 -8.11 3.60 4.66
CA ARG A 302 -9.56 3.53 4.37
C ARG A 302 -9.85 3.45 2.87
N TYR A 303 -9.12 4.20 2.07
CA TYR A 303 -9.34 4.30 0.63
C TYR A 303 -8.37 3.45 -0.18
N ASP A 304 -7.53 2.63 0.45
CA ASP A 304 -6.70 1.70 -0.31
C ASP A 304 -7.58 0.61 -0.96
N PRO A 305 -7.59 0.53 -2.31
CA PRO A 305 -8.40 -0.42 -3.06
C PRO A 305 -7.89 -1.88 -3.01
N VAL A 306 -6.74 -2.16 -2.39
CA VAL A 306 -6.21 -3.53 -2.33
C VAL A 306 -6.69 -4.29 -1.07
N PRO A 307 -6.45 -3.80 0.16
CA PRO A 307 -6.94 -4.46 1.36
C PRO A 307 -8.45 -4.32 1.52
N HIS A 308 -9.07 -3.25 0.99
CA HIS A 308 -10.51 -3.00 1.11
C HIS A 308 -11.00 -3.06 2.58
N GLY A 309 -10.24 -2.46 3.49
CA GLY A 309 -10.50 -2.48 4.93
C GLY A 309 -9.58 -3.42 5.71
N PRO A 310 -9.92 -3.74 6.97
CA PRO A 310 -9.13 -4.66 7.79
C PRO A 310 -9.17 -6.07 7.21
N ALA A 311 -8.16 -6.90 7.50
CA ALA A 311 -8.20 -8.34 7.26
C ALA A 311 -9.56 -8.96 7.66
N ALA A 312 -10.11 -9.88 6.86
CA ALA A 312 -11.38 -10.55 7.16
C ALA A 312 -11.28 -11.36 8.46
N ARG A 313 -12.30 -11.33 9.32
CA ARG A 313 -12.25 -11.99 10.64
C ARG A 313 -12.05 -13.51 10.52
N GLU A 314 -12.67 -14.12 9.52
CA GLU A 314 -12.53 -15.55 9.24
C GLU A 314 -11.10 -15.89 8.79
N MET A 315 -10.54 -15.07 7.90
CA MET A 315 -9.14 -15.21 7.47
C MET A 315 -8.18 -15.05 8.65
N GLN A 316 -8.42 -14.08 9.54
CA GLN A 316 -7.61 -13.90 10.75
C GLN A 316 -7.68 -15.14 11.65
N ALA A 317 -8.86 -15.73 11.85
CA ALA A 317 -9.02 -16.92 12.66
C ALA A 317 -8.26 -18.12 12.08
N GLU A 318 -8.34 -18.33 10.76
CA GLU A 318 -7.57 -19.39 10.07
C GLU A 318 -6.06 -19.12 10.12
N ALA A 319 -5.65 -17.87 9.84
CA ALA A 319 -4.25 -17.46 9.87
C ALA A 319 -3.61 -17.62 11.25
N ARG A 320 -4.35 -17.42 12.34
CA ARG A 320 -3.85 -17.58 13.71
C ARG A 320 -3.93 -19.03 14.21
N GLY A 321 -4.58 -19.91 13.45
CA GLY A 321 -4.85 -21.28 13.89
C GLY A 321 -5.74 -21.34 15.13
N ARG A 322 -5.78 -22.52 15.77
CA ARG A 322 -6.67 -22.78 16.91
C ARG A 322 -6.28 -22.06 18.20
N ASN A 323 -5.03 -21.58 18.32
CA ASN A 323 -4.47 -21.05 19.57
C ASN A 323 -3.55 -19.83 19.33
N GLU A 324 -3.96 -18.66 19.82
CA GLU A 324 -3.04 -17.68 20.44
C GLU A 324 -2.08 -16.84 19.58
N GLY A 325 -2.01 -16.98 18.25
CA GLY A 325 -1.14 -16.11 17.43
C GLY A 325 -1.44 -14.61 17.63
N PHE A 326 -0.42 -13.75 17.67
CA PHE A 326 -0.63 -12.31 17.84
C PHE A 326 -1.12 -11.69 16.53
N PHE A 327 -2.22 -10.94 16.59
CA PHE A 327 -2.74 -10.18 15.45
C PHE A 327 -3.20 -8.80 15.90
N GLU A 328 -2.72 -7.77 15.22
CA GLU A 328 -3.19 -6.39 15.38
C GLU A 328 -3.56 -5.81 14.02
N SER A 329 -4.71 -5.13 13.93
CA SER A 329 -5.13 -4.44 12.71
C SER A 329 -5.12 -2.93 12.92
N VAL A 330 -4.24 -2.26 12.20
CA VAL A 330 -3.93 -0.84 12.34
C VAL A 330 -4.50 -0.07 11.15
N ARG A 331 -5.61 0.62 11.38
CA ARG A 331 -6.10 1.60 10.40
C ARG A 331 -5.23 2.85 10.46
N VAL A 332 -4.66 3.23 9.33
CA VAL A 332 -3.92 4.49 9.17
C VAL A 332 -4.69 5.48 8.31
N ILE A 333 -4.51 6.78 8.58
CA ILE A 333 -4.89 7.84 7.64
C ILE A 333 -3.66 8.15 6.78
N ASN A 334 -3.66 7.66 5.53
CA ASN A 334 -2.55 7.86 4.61
C ASN A 334 -2.70 9.21 3.89
N LEU A 335 -3.01 9.22 2.58
CA LEU A 335 -3.35 10.44 1.87
C LEU A 335 -4.86 10.62 1.75
N ASP A 336 -5.66 9.65 2.18
CA ASP A 336 -7.10 9.58 1.93
C ASP A 336 -7.44 9.77 0.44
N ASN A 337 -6.68 9.08 -0.41
CA ASN A 337 -6.84 9.14 -1.85
C ASN A 337 -6.84 7.72 -2.44
N PRO A 338 -7.93 7.27 -3.08
CA PRO A 338 -8.04 5.91 -3.59
C PRO A 338 -7.02 5.55 -4.67
N PHE A 339 -6.40 6.54 -5.32
CA PHE A 339 -5.41 6.31 -6.35
C PHE A 339 -3.98 6.17 -5.82
N THR A 340 -3.69 6.79 -4.67
CA THR A 340 -2.31 6.88 -4.16
C THR A 340 -2.12 6.19 -2.82
N ASP A 341 -3.19 6.02 -2.03
CA ASP A 341 -3.10 5.42 -0.69
C ASP A 341 -2.42 4.06 -0.71
N HIS A 342 -2.60 3.30 -1.78
CA HIS A 342 -1.98 1.99 -1.91
C HIS A 342 -0.45 2.04 -1.93
N VAL A 343 0.17 3.07 -2.52
CA VAL A 343 1.62 3.11 -2.77
C VAL A 343 2.38 4.09 -1.90
N THR A 344 1.69 4.98 -1.16
CA THR A 344 2.33 6.07 -0.42
C THR A 344 2.51 5.82 1.08
N TYR A 345 2.28 4.60 1.56
CA TYR A 345 2.42 4.26 2.99
C TYR A 345 3.78 4.66 3.58
N TRP A 346 4.84 4.54 2.79
CA TRP A 346 6.21 4.80 3.22
C TRP A 346 6.44 6.26 3.59
N GLY A 347 5.69 7.20 3.01
CA GLY A 347 5.75 8.62 3.35
C GLY A 347 4.91 9.02 4.57
N ASN A 348 4.14 8.08 5.15
CA ASN A 348 3.32 8.34 6.32
C ASN A 348 4.14 8.16 7.60
N HIS A 349 4.98 9.14 7.90
CA HIS A 349 5.91 9.05 9.03
C HIS A 349 5.22 8.93 10.40
N PRO A 350 4.16 9.71 10.71
CA PRO A 350 3.50 9.65 12.00
C PRO A 350 2.80 8.31 12.27
N GLU A 351 2.15 7.72 11.25
CA GLU A 351 1.33 6.53 11.47
C GLU A 351 1.96 5.20 11.00
N VAL A 352 2.89 5.21 10.05
CA VAL A 352 3.44 3.97 9.47
C VAL A 352 4.91 3.81 9.84
N VAL A 353 5.77 4.76 9.47
CA VAL A 353 7.23 4.63 9.68
C VAL A 353 7.60 4.58 11.16
N SER A 354 6.96 5.42 12.00
CA SER A 354 7.18 5.41 13.45
C SER A 354 6.93 4.03 14.08
N ARG A 355 5.90 3.32 13.60
CA ARG A 355 5.55 1.98 14.08
C ARG A 355 6.47 0.90 13.51
N PHE A 356 6.96 1.06 12.29
CA PHE A 356 8.02 0.18 11.78
C PHE A 356 9.30 0.33 12.59
N ALA A 357 9.72 1.57 12.89
CA ALA A 357 10.90 1.83 13.71
C ALA A 357 10.76 1.18 15.10
N LEU A 358 9.58 1.25 15.72
CA LEU A 358 9.28 0.58 16.98
C LEU A 358 9.42 -0.95 16.89
N GLU A 359 8.80 -1.56 15.88
CA GLU A 359 8.81 -3.01 15.69
C GLU A 359 10.20 -3.55 15.35
N ILE A 360 10.94 -2.87 14.47
CA ILE A 360 12.32 -3.22 14.07
C ILE A 360 13.26 -3.12 15.28
N ALA A 361 13.13 -2.06 16.08
CA ALA A 361 13.97 -1.86 17.26
C ALA A 361 13.66 -2.83 18.41
N GLY A 362 12.58 -3.63 18.31
CA GLY A 362 12.18 -4.53 19.37
C GLY A 362 11.58 -3.81 20.58
N LEU A 363 11.13 -2.57 20.42
CA LEU A 363 10.65 -1.76 21.54
C LEU A 363 9.22 -2.16 21.89
N SER A 364 8.95 -2.37 23.18
CA SER A 364 7.59 -2.63 23.64
C SER A 364 6.79 -1.34 23.72
N GLU A 365 5.47 -1.44 23.63
CA GLU A 365 4.59 -0.29 23.80
C GLU A 365 4.67 0.29 25.22
N GLU A 366 4.86 -0.57 26.22
CA GLU A 366 5.06 -0.16 27.62
C GLU A 366 6.33 0.69 27.76
N THR A 367 7.40 0.33 27.04
CA THR A 367 8.62 1.13 26.98
C THR A 367 8.33 2.52 26.41
N VAL A 368 7.55 2.62 25.34
CA VAL A 368 7.23 3.91 24.70
C VAL A 368 6.21 4.72 25.47
N ALA A 369 5.28 4.10 26.18
CA ALA A 369 4.34 4.79 27.07
C ALA A 369 5.02 5.27 28.36
N GLY A 370 5.90 4.42 28.95
CA GLY A 370 6.57 4.67 30.22
C GLY A 370 7.84 5.51 30.17
N ALA A 371 8.37 5.85 28.99
CA ALA A 371 9.62 6.63 28.86
C ALA A 371 9.64 8.03 29.51
N GLU A 372 8.52 8.55 30.02
CA GLU A 372 8.50 9.78 30.83
C GLU A 372 8.85 9.51 32.29
N GLU A 373 8.59 8.28 32.76
CA GLU A 373 8.82 7.83 34.13
C GLU A 373 10.06 6.93 34.25
N ALA A 374 10.44 6.26 33.15
CA ALA A 374 11.61 5.39 33.06
C ALA A 374 12.91 6.21 32.90
N ASP A 375 13.21 7.02 33.91
CA ASP A 375 14.42 7.85 33.97
C ASP A 375 15.65 6.93 34.13
N GLY A 376 16.44 6.75 33.06
CA GLY A 376 17.82 6.27 33.13
C GLY A 376 18.15 4.79 32.87
N ASN A 377 17.19 3.93 32.50
CA ASN A 377 17.46 2.49 32.28
C ASN A 377 17.71 2.07 30.82
N LEU A 378 17.47 2.95 29.84
CA LEU A 378 17.74 2.66 28.44
C LEU A 378 19.09 3.27 28.01
N PRO A 379 19.83 2.62 27.09
CA PRO A 379 20.95 3.28 26.41
C PRO A 379 20.49 4.61 25.77
N PRO A 380 21.30 5.67 25.81
CA PRO A 380 20.93 7.01 25.30
C PRO A 380 20.35 6.99 23.88
N GLU A 381 20.87 6.11 23.03
CA GLU A 381 20.48 5.95 21.63
C GLU A 381 19.06 5.36 21.52
N ARG A 382 18.75 4.38 22.39
CA ARG A 382 17.39 3.81 22.48
C ARG A 382 16.41 4.80 23.09
N GLU A 383 16.83 5.56 24.09
CA GLU A 383 16.02 6.63 24.66
C GLU A 383 15.67 7.67 23.59
N ALA A 384 16.64 8.08 22.78
CA ALA A 384 16.44 9.00 21.66
C ALA A 384 15.45 8.43 20.62
N LEU A 385 15.56 7.13 20.28
CA LEU A 385 14.61 6.48 19.37
C LEU A 385 13.20 6.37 19.98
N VAL A 386 13.08 6.03 21.26
CA VAL A 386 11.79 5.98 21.97
C VAL A 386 11.13 7.35 21.97
N LYS A 387 11.90 8.40 22.26
CA LYS A 387 11.45 9.79 22.19
C LYS A 387 11.02 10.18 20.78
N ALA A 388 11.79 9.79 19.76
CA ALA A 388 11.46 10.03 18.35
C ALA A 388 10.12 9.40 17.95
N VAL A 389 9.93 8.13 18.28
CA VAL A 389 8.68 7.40 18.03
C VAL A 389 7.53 8.05 18.78
N ARG A 390 7.70 8.42 20.06
CA ARG A 390 6.66 9.10 20.84
C ARG A 390 6.25 10.44 20.21
N VAL A 391 7.21 11.27 19.81
CA VAL A 391 6.92 12.55 19.13
C VAL A 391 6.08 12.30 17.87
N ALA A 392 6.47 11.32 17.06
CA ALA A 392 5.74 10.98 15.84
C ALA A 392 4.33 10.43 16.12
N LEU A 393 4.17 9.61 17.17
CA LEU A 393 2.85 9.11 17.61
C LEU A 393 1.96 10.24 18.15
N ASN A 394 2.54 11.26 18.79
CA ASN A 394 1.81 12.45 19.23
C ASN A 394 1.37 13.33 18.05
N ASP A 395 2.17 13.38 16.98
CA ASP A 395 1.87 14.11 15.75
C ASP A 395 0.74 13.50 14.91
N ILE A 396 0.32 12.26 15.20
CA ILE A 396 -0.76 11.56 14.47
C ILE A 396 -2.02 12.44 14.37
N GLN A 397 -2.42 13.11 15.45
CA GLN A 397 -3.63 13.94 15.39
C GLN A 397 -3.48 15.13 14.44
N GLY A 398 -2.32 15.79 14.46
CA GLY A 398 -2.02 16.89 13.54
C GLY A 398 -2.00 16.42 12.08
N HIS A 399 -1.39 15.27 11.82
CA HIS A 399 -1.41 14.59 10.52
C HIS A 399 -2.83 14.30 10.05
N ARG A 400 -3.65 13.65 10.89
CA ARG A 400 -5.05 13.31 10.56
C ARG A 400 -5.90 14.54 10.24
N ILE A 401 -5.76 15.62 11.02
CA ILE A 401 -6.45 16.90 10.75
C ILE A 401 -6.02 17.46 9.38
N ARG A 402 -4.71 17.43 9.08
CA ARG A 402 -4.16 17.91 7.81
C ARG A 402 -4.67 17.10 6.62
N ILE A 403 -4.64 15.77 6.69
CA ILE A 403 -5.17 14.90 5.64
C ILE A 403 -6.68 15.10 5.49
N GLY A 404 -7.44 15.15 6.58
CA GLY A 404 -8.88 15.39 6.54
C GLY A 404 -9.25 16.71 5.86
N ALA A 405 -8.51 17.79 6.16
CA ALA A 405 -8.68 19.07 5.49
C ALA A 405 -8.36 19.00 3.98
N MET A 406 -7.30 18.28 3.59
CA MET A 406 -6.98 18.05 2.18
C MET A 406 -8.04 17.22 1.46
N SER A 407 -8.59 16.19 2.11
CA SER A 407 -9.65 15.35 1.55
C SER A 407 -10.94 16.14 1.34
N LEU A 408 -11.30 17.00 2.30
CA LEU A 408 -12.41 17.93 2.13
C LEU A 408 -12.17 18.86 0.94
N LEU A 409 -10.97 19.46 0.85
CA LEU A 409 -10.64 20.35 -0.27
C LEU A 409 -10.72 19.63 -1.62
N ARG A 410 -10.28 18.37 -1.70
CA ARG A 410 -10.40 17.52 -2.89
C ARG A 410 -11.84 17.20 -3.28
N ALA A 411 -12.76 17.12 -2.31
CA ALA A 411 -14.18 16.93 -2.59
C ALA A 411 -14.85 18.25 -3.00
N PHE A 412 -14.52 19.35 -2.32
CA PHE A 412 -15.13 20.66 -2.56
C PHE A 412 -14.73 21.27 -3.89
N VAL A 413 -13.46 21.19 -4.30
CA VAL A 413 -12.99 21.85 -5.53
C VAL A 413 -13.72 21.33 -6.77
N PRO A 414 -13.78 20.01 -7.06
CA PRO A 414 -14.52 19.50 -8.20
C PRO A 414 -16.02 19.80 -8.11
N PHE A 415 -16.62 19.74 -6.92
CA PHE A 415 -18.03 20.05 -6.74
C PHE A 415 -18.34 21.52 -7.00
N ALA A 416 -17.56 22.44 -6.44
CA ALA A 416 -17.71 23.87 -6.65
C ALA A 416 -17.53 24.22 -8.12
N THR A 417 -16.54 23.61 -8.80
CA THR A 417 -16.38 23.84 -10.22
C THR A 417 -17.50 23.23 -11.06
N LEU A 418 -17.94 22.01 -10.76
CA LEU A 418 -19.08 21.41 -11.45
C LEU A 418 -20.33 22.27 -11.30
N ALA A 419 -20.57 22.81 -10.10
CA ALA A 419 -21.68 23.73 -9.84
C ALA A 419 -21.55 25.04 -10.64
N VAL A 420 -20.34 25.61 -10.72
CA VAL A 420 -20.07 26.81 -11.54
C VAL A 420 -20.27 26.52 -13.02
N VAL A 421 -19.74 25.42 -13.56
CA VAL A 421 -19.91 25.02 -14.96
C VAL A 421 -21.38 24.80 -15.27
N THR A 422 -22.10 24.06 -14.41
CA THR A 422 -23.54 23.81 -14.59
C THR A 422 -24.33 25.12 -14.54
N ALA A 423 -23.99 26.02 -13.61
CA ALA A 423 -24.64 27.33 -13.52
C ALA A 423 -24.37 28.19 -14.76
N LEU A 424 -23.16 28.15 -15.32
CA LEU A 424 -22.80 28.85 -16.55
C LEU A 424 -23.53 28.26 -17.76
N ASP A 425 -23.65 26.93 -17.88
CA ASP A 425 -24.43 26.27 -18.93
C ASP A 425 -25.92 26.62 -18.85
N PHE A 426 -26.48 26.77 -17.65
CA PHE A 426 -27.86 27.21 -17.48
C PHE A 426 -28.05 28.72 -17.74
N ALA A 427 -27.07 29.54 -17.35
CA ALA A 427 -27.17 31.00 -17.40
C ALA A 427 -26.77 31.57 -18.76
N THR A 428 -26.05 30.82 -19.59
CA THR A 428 -25.58 31.28 -20.90
C THR A 428 -26.15 30.40 -22.00
N PRO A 429 -26.51 30.94 -23.18
CA PRO A 429 -26.95 30.15 -24.33
C PRO A 429 -25.81 29.33 -24.97
N TRP A 430 -24.64 29.29 -24.33
CA TRP A 430 -23.44 28.62 -24.79
C TRP A 430 -23.47 27.25 -24.14
N ASP A 431 -23.60 26.21 -24.95
CA ASP A 431 -23.51 24.83 -24.51
C ASP A 431 -22.04 24.51 -24.15
N THR A 432 -21.57 25.05 -23.02
CA THR A 432 -20.13 25.13 -22.65
C THR A 432 -19.52 23.74 -22.52
N ALA A 433 -20.30 22.77 -22.03
CA ALA A 433 -19.91 21.36 -22.03
C ALA A 433 -19.67 20.83 -23.46
N SER A 434 -20.53 21.16 -24.42
CA SER A 434 -20.37 20.80 -25.84
C SER A 434 -19.23 21.58 -26.52
N PHE A 435 -19.01 22.84 -26.15
CA PHE A 435 -17.90 23.65 -26.66
C PHE A 435 -16.53 23.11 -26.22
N LEU A 436 -16.40 22.65 -24.98
CA LEU A 436 -15.16 22.06 -24.47
C LEU A 436 -14.97 20.60 -24.88
N GLY A 437 -16.05 19.81 -24.96
CA GLY A 437 -15.99 18.40 -25.35
C GLY A 437 -15.87 18.17 -26.87
N GLY A 438 -16.47 19.05 -27.68
CA GLY A 438 -16.55 18.93 -29.14
C GLY A 438 -15.19 18.78 -29.82
N PRO A 439 -14.21 19.68 -29.58
CA PRO A 439 -12.89 19.57 -30.18
C PRO A 439 -12.14 18.30 -29.81
N LEU A 440 -12.33 17.79 -28.60
CA LEU A 440 -11.63 16.59 -28.11
C LEU A 440 -12.23 15.32 -28.75
N LEU A 441 -13.55 15.28 -28.90
CA LEU A 441 -14.24 14.24 -29.65
C LEU A 441 -13.91 14.29 -31.15
N GLU A 442 -13.81 15.48 -31.75
CA GLU A 442 -13.43 15.63 -33.15
C GLU A 442 -11.98 15.17 -33.43
N ILE A 443 -11.08 15.38 -32.46
CA ILE A 443 -9.70 14.83 -32.50
C ILE A 443 -9.71 13.30 -32.32
N MET A 444 -10.53 12.77 -31.41
CA MET A 444 -10.56 11.33 -31.13
C MET A 444 -11.33 10.52 -32.19
N LEU A 445 -12.34 11.10 -32.82
CA LEU A 445 -13.26 10.48 -33.78
C LEU A 445 -13.45 11.39 -35.01
N PRO A 446 -12.39 11.64 -35.81
CA PRO A 446 -12.50 12.49 -36.98
C PRO A 446 -13.43 11.86 -38.04
N GLY A 447 -14.53 12.54 -38.37
CA GLY A 447 -15.44 12.18 -39.48
C GLY A 447 -16.84 11.70 -39.10
N GLU A 448 -17.18 11.54 -37.81
CA GLU A 448 -18.57 11.24 -37.39
C GLU A 448 -19.38 12.53 -37.20
N GLN A 449 -20.19 12.91 -38.19
CA GLN A 449 -20.96 14.16 -38.19
C GLN A 449 -22.20 14.21 -37.27
N GLN A 450 -22.50 13.14 -36.51
CA GLN A 450 -23.62 13.12 -35.56
C GLN A 450 -23.26 12.36 -34.29
N ILE A 451 -22.34 12.91 -33.50
CA ILE A 451 -22.17 12.46 -32.12
C ILE A 451 -23.35 13.03 -31.31
N ASN A 452 -24.15 12.13 -30.72
CA ASN A 452 -25.33 12.47 -29.94
C ASN A 452 -24.97 13.48 -28.83
N GLY A 453 -25.80 14.52 -28.62
CA GLY A 453 -25.49 15.62 -27.68
C GLY A 453 -25.18 15.15 -26.25
N VAL A 454 -25.74 14.02 -25.83
CA VAL A 454 -25.44 13.39 -24.54
C VAL A 454 -23.98 12.89 -24.47
N VAL A 455 -23.44 12.33 -25.55
CA VAL A 455 -22.06 11.84 -25.62
C VAL A 455 -21.08 13.01 -25.62
N ALA A 456 -21.39 14.08 -26.36
CA ALA A 456 -20.62 15.33 -26.33
C ALA A 456 -20.58 15.95 -24.93
N TRP A 457 -21.73 15.99 -24.26
CA TRP A 457 -21.84 16.47 -22.88
C TRP A 457 -21.03 15.62 -21.90
N LEU A 458 -21.14 14.28 -21.96
CA LEU A 458 -20.37 13.38 -21.10
C LEU A 458 -18.85 13.52 -21.32
N ALA A 459 -18.42 13.67 -22.58
CA ALA A 459 -17.02 13.92 -22.89
C ALA A 459 -16.55 15.27 -22.33
N GLY A 460 -17.37 16.33 -22.47
CA GLY A 460 -17.10 17.64 -21.87
C GLY A 460 -16.95 17.57 -20.35
N VAL A 461 -17.87 16.88 -19.66
CA VAL A 461 -17.79 16.65 -18.21
C VAL A 461 -16.53 15.90 -17.83
N ALA A 462 -16.16 14.85 -18.58
CA ALA A 462 -14.93 14.10 -18.33
C ALA A 462 -13.68 14.97 -18.52
N VAL A 463 -13.62 15.79 -19.57
CA VAL A 463 -12.51 16.72 -19.82
C VAL A 463 -12.40 17.74 -18.69
N ILE A 464 -13.51 18.31 -18.25
CA ILE A 464 -13.55 19.25 -17.11
C ILE A 464 -13.08 18.57 -15.84
N ALA A 465 -13.55 17.35 -15.55
CA ALA A 465 -13.12 16.58 -14.38
C ALA A 465 -11.61 16.30 -14.41
N VAL A 466 -11.05 15.92 -15.57
CA VAL A 466 -9.61 15.72 -15.76
C VAL A 466 -8.83 17.02 -15.60
N ALA A 467 -9.29 18.11 -16.21
CA ALA A 467 -8.66 19.43 -16.09
C ALA A 467 -8.65 19.92 -14.63
N LEU A 468 -9.73 19.67 -13.90
CA LEU A 468 -9.84 20.01 -12.49
C LEU A 468 -8.95 19.16 -11.61
N TYR A 469 -8.88 17.86 -11.89
CA TYR A 469 -7.93 16.98 -11.23
C TYR A 469 -6.50 17.45 -11.49
N ALA A 470 -6.15 17.83 -12.73
CA ALA A 470 -4.85 18.35 -13.09
C ALA A 470 -4.53 19.67 -12.39
N LEU A 471 -5.48 20.62 -12.34
CA LEU A 471 -5.35 21.87 -11.60
C LEU A 471 -5.15 21.63 -10.11
N TRP A 472 -5.89 20.68 -9.53
CA TRP A 472 -5.70 20.27 -8.16
C TRP A 472 -4.31 19.66 -7.93
N GLN A 473 -3.83 18.78 -8.80
CA GLN A 473 -2.46 18.25 -8.71
C GLN A 473 -1.44 19.39 -8.78
N PHE A 474 -1.65 20.39 -9.64
CA PHE A 474 -0.78 21.57 -9.70
C PHE A 474 -0.77 22.34 -8.37
N VAL A 475 -1.95 22.66 -7.81
CA VAL A 475 -2.07 23.34 -6.52
C VAL A 475 -1.41 22.54 -5.40
N ARG A 476 -1.64 21.23 -5.39
CA ARG A 476 -1.02 20.30 -4.44
C ARG A 476 0.50 20.35 -4.53
N LEU A 477 1.06 20.16 -5.73
CA LEU A 477 2.51 20.13 -5.96
C LEU A 477 3.19 21.46 -5.61
N TRP A 478 2.53 22.59 -5.84
CA TRP A 478 3.13 23.93 -5.64
C TRP A 478 2.93 24.52 -4.25
N PHE A 479 1.80 24.25 -3.59
CA PHE A 479 1.45 24.93 -2.33
C PHE A 479 1.38 23.98 -1.13
N VAL A 480 1.05 22.71 -1.37
CA VAL A 480 0.80 21.74 -0.30
C VAL A 480 2.05 20.89 -0.05
N GLU A 481 2.57 20.22 -1.08
CA GLU A 481 3.72 19.33 -0.94
C GLU A 481 4.99 20.03 -0.45
N PRO A 482 5.32 21.28 -0.85
CA PRO A 482 6.48 21.97 -0.32
C PRO A 482 6.38 22.26 1.18
N LYS A 483 5.16 22.36 1.73
CA LYS A 483 4.95 22.46 3.18
C LYS A 483 5.10 21.11 3.86
N LEU A 484 4.67 20.03 3.20
CA LEU A 484 4.86 18.65 3.70
C LEU A 484 6.34 18.25 3.69
N SER A 485 7.09 18.63 2.66
CA SER A 485 8.52 18.32 2.54
C SER A 485 9.40 19.15 3.47
N LYS A 486 8.96 20.35 3.89
CA LYS A 486 9.65 21.10 4.95
C LYS A 486 9.72 20.34 6.26
N ASP A 487 8.70 19.55 6.57
CA ASP A 487 8.66 18.74 7.79
C ASP A 487 9.61 17.53 7.71
N TYR A 488 10.06 17.13 6.51
CA TYR A 488 10.94 16.00 6.24
C TYR A 488 11.85 16.30 5.04
N PRO A 489 12.88 17.16 5.21
CA PRO A 489 13.77 17.50 4.12
C PRO A 489 14.45 16.23 3.60
N ALA A 490 14.37 15.98 2.29
CA ALA A 490 15.10 14.89 1.67
C ALA A 490 16.59 15.03 2.02
N LEU A 491 17.17 13.98 2.56
CA LEU A 491 18.58 13.95 2.92
C LEU A 491 19.39 14.02 1.63
N GLY A 492 19.92 15.20 1.32
CA GLY A 492 21.02 15.32 0.37
C GLY A 492 20.70 15.22 -1.13
N ARG A 493 19.56 15.73 -1.63
CA ARG A 493 19.56 16.23 -3.02
C ARG A 493 20.29 17.57 -3.08
N GLY A 494 21.62 17.53 -3.12
CA GLY A 494 22.42 18.60 -3.73
C GLY A 494 23.15 19.58 -2.81
N LYS A 495 23.96 19.09 -1.86
CA LYS A 495 25.30 19.69 -1.73
C LYS A 495 26.25 18.77 -2.47
N LYS A 496 26.64 19.16 -3.68
CA LYS A 496 27.89 18.63 -4.27
C LYS A 496 28.96 18.87 -3.21
N LEU A 497 29.49 17.80 -2.63
CA LEU A 497 30.74 17.85 -1.89
C LEU A 497 31.77 18.30 -2.92
N GLY A 498 32.12 19.58 -2.87
CA GLY A 498 33.18 20.19 -3.65
C GLY A 498 34.51 20.04 -2.94
#